data_AF-A0A9W8I8X4-F1
#
_entry.id   AF-A0A9W8I8X4-F1
#
_cell.length_a   1.000
_cell.length_b   1.000
_cell.length_c   1.000
_cell.angle_alpha   90.00
_cell.angle_beta   90.00
_cell.angle_gamma   90.00
#
_symmetry.space_group_name_H-M   'P 1'
#
loop_
_entity.id
_entity.type
_entity.pdbx_description
1 polymer ?
#
loop_
_entity_poly.entity_id
_entity_poly.type
_entity_poly.pdbx_seq_one_letter_code
_entity_poly.pdbx_strand_id
1 'polypeptide(L)'
;MSEETGLDDIHGFFQFVGGSDSEGDDGLFVAARDRKQKFDVDQINYTPRIDEDAWFDRSNLDVASWISKHGGLDEILFTVQRLYFKKEYMRAADICRQTINAYTKCADGRQPRIANIREIIDIGACASMQSDDLVSTEYFYDWYLQCGGMNPGYNSFQAKVLTRLGRLEEALQQHILYLEQRQQDAQVWENIGLVLKSLAQQNAELANAQQVFLQLAMASFCRAFLIIFQSKSWKQIDVVIKRRRLQIQRLWLNAIDTAHLLFITVDTSDNAAESESVWLQLQKDCAVDQLQLSSLPSNCSDSLRKSVKWITLQLSTTNISSDYTIDTHDAKGVAEL
;
A
#
# COMPACT_ATOMS: atom_id res chain seq x y z
N MET A 1 -11.04 14.96 -16.16
CA MET A 1 -11.42 13.59 -15.76
C MET A 1 -10.58 13.25 -14.55
N SER A 2 -11.12 13.43 -13.35
CA SER A 2 -10.44 13.15 -12.08
C SER A 2 -10.67 11.68 -11.73
N GLU A 3 -9.61 10.88 -11.78
CA GLU A 3 -9.64 9.43 -11.54
C GLU A 3 -10.10 9.07 -10.12
N GLU A 4 -10.93 8.02 -10.04
CA GLU A 4 -11.49 7.42 -8.82
C GLU A 4 -10.50 6.53 -8.04
N THR A 5 -9.20 6.81 -8.12
CA THR A 5 -8.13 5.91 -7.61
C THR A 5 -7.92 5.95 -6.10
N GLY A 6 -8.58 6.85 -5.36
CA GLY A 6 -8.27 7.12 -3.95
C GLY A 6 -8.83 6.15 -2.90
N LEU A 7 -9.84 5.31 -3.23
CA LEU A 7 -10.54 4.49 -2.23
C LEU A 7 -9.93 3.10 -2.00
N ASP A 8 -9.23 2.52 -2.98
CA ASP A 8 -8.81 1.11 -2.91
C ASP A 8 -7.47 0.87 -2.19
N ASP A 9 -6.69 1.93 -1.95
CA ASP A 9 -5.33 1.85 -1.40
C ASP A 9 -5.24 1.84 0.13
N ILE A 10 -6.33 2.14 0.85
CA ILE A 10 -6.28 2.36 2.31
C ILE A 10 -6.71 1.12 3.10
N HIS A 11 -7.41 0.16 2.48
CA HIS A 11 -7.88 -1.03 3.20
C HIS A 11 -6.76 -2.01 3.60
N GLY A 12 -5.52 -1.80 3.13
CA GLY A 12 -4.34 -2.50 3.65
C GLY A 12 -3.67 -1.83 4.84
N PHE A 13 -4.11 -0.62 5.22
CA PHE A 13 -3.43 0.22 6.20
C PHE A 13 -3.83 -0.11 7.65
N PHE A 14 -5.03 -0.64 7.86
CA PHE A 14 -5.51 -1.11 9.16
C PHE A 14 -5.28 -2.62 9.29
N GLN A 15 -4.02 -3.05 9.43
CA GLN A 15 -3.75 -4.37 9.97
C GLN A 15 -4.08 -4.31 11.47
N PHE A 16 -5.27 -4.79 11.85
CA PHE A 16 -5.53 -5.12 13.24
C PHE A 16 -4.42 -6.07 13.69
N VAL A 17 -3.63 -5.66 14.68
CA VAL A 17 -2.67 -6.53 15.33
C VAL A 17 -3.47 -7.68 15.90
N GLY A 18 -3.44 -8.83 15.22
CA GLY A 18 -3.98 -10.06 15.76
C GLY A 18 -3.24 -10.34 17.04
N GLY A 19 -3.93 -10.17 18.17
CA GLY A 19 -3.43 -10.64 19.45
C GLY A 19 -3.09 -12.11 19.27
N SER A 20 -1.82 -12.45 19.52
CA SER A 20 -1.41 -13.84 19.58
C SER A 20 -2.26 -14.53 20.64
N ASP A 21 -3.15 -15.41 20.20
CA ASP A 21 -3.86 -16.33 21.08
C ASP A 21 -2.81 -17.23 21.73
N SER A 22 -2.29 -16.78 22.88
CA SER A 22 -1.49 -17.64 23.74
C SER A 22 -2.46 -18.61 24.41
N GLU A 23 -2.57 -19.80 23.82
CA GLU A 23 -3.17 -20.97 24.45
C GLU A 23 -2.41 -21.27 25.75
N GLY A 24 -2.92 -20.77 26.88
CA GLY A 24 -2.27 -21.03 28.15
C GLY A 24 -2.70 -20.14 29.31
N ASP A 25 -4.01 -19.98 29.56
CA ASP A 25 -4.50 -19.77 30.94
C ASP A 25 -6.02 -20.03 31.06
N ASP A 26 -6.43 -21.30 30.97
CA ASP A 26 -7.83 -21.74 31.17
C ASP A 26 -8.28 -21.72 32.65
N GLY A 27 -7.51 -21.11 33.55
CA GLY A 27 -7.73 -21.19 35.00
C GLY A 27 -8.47 -20.02 35.66
N LEU A 28 -8.48 -18.82 35.07
CA LEU A 28 -8.82 -17.60 35.82
C LEU A 28 -10.19 -16.95 35.52
N PHE A 29 -11.00 -17.51 34.62
CA PHE A 29 -12.32 -16.97 34.24
C PHE A 29 -13.51 -17.89 34.57
N VAL A 30 -13.49 -18.56 35.73
CA VAL A 30 -14.65 -19.34 36.24
C VAL A 30 -15.56 -18.49 37.14
N ALA A 31 -15.22 -17.22 37.42
CA ALA A 31 -16.08 -16.34 38.21
C ALA A 31 -17.16 -15.67 37.35
N ALA A 32 -18.41 -16.04 37.62
CA ALA A 32 -19.67 -15.42 37.15
C ALA A 32 -19.85 -15.32 35.62
N ARG A 33 -20.41 -16.38 35.03
CA ARG A 33 -21.22 -16.24 33.80
C ARG A 33 -22.49 -15.44 34.13
N ASP A 34 -22.33 -14.12 34.31
CA ASP A 34 -23.45 -13.22 34.13
C ASP A 34 -23.95 -13.44 32.71
N ARG A 35 -25.19 -13.90 32.59
CA ARG A 35 -25.85 -14.17 31.32
C ARG A 35 -25.73 -12.90 30.49
N LYS A 36 -24.88 -12.89 29.46
CA LYS A 36 -24.86 -11.83 28.45
C LYS A 36 -26.28 -11.74 27.92
N GLN A 37 -27.01 -10.73 28.38
CA GLN A 37 -28.39 -10.50 28.01
C GLN A 37 -28.37 -10.21 26.51
N LYS A 38 -28.91 -11.14 25.73
CA LYS A 38 -29.07 -10.93 24.29
C LYS A 38 -30.18 -9.91 24.14
N PHE A 39 -29.81 -8.68 23.81
CA PHE A 39 -30.76 -7.67 23.39
C PHE A 39 -31.05 -7.89 21.91
N ASP A 40 -32.33 -7.87 21.55
CA ASP A 40 -32.71 -7.82 20.14
C ASP A 40 -32.28 -6.46 19.59
N VAL A 41 -31.72 -6.42 18.37
CA VAL A 41 -31.22 -5.16 17.78
C VAL A 41 -32.37 -4.14 17.68
N ASP A 42 -33.58 -4.62 17.43
CA ASP A 42 -34.82 -3.82 17.35
C ASP A 42 -35.24 -3.21 18.70
N GLN A 43 -34.68 -3.69 19.82
CA GLN A 43 -34.93 -3.14 21.16
C GLN A 43 -33.93 -2.04 21.54
N ILE A 44 -32.87 -1.84 20.76
CA ILE A 44 -31.88 -0.78 20.99
C ILE A 44 -32.45 0.52 20.40
N ASN A 45 -33.19 1.27 21.22
CA ASN A 45 -33.61 2.62 20.87
C ASN A 45 -32.45 3.61 21.11
N TYR A 46 -31.46 3.58 20.23
CA TYR A 46 -30.35 4.52 20.24
C TYR A 46 -30.75 5.80 19.51
N THR A 47 -30.75 6.92 20.23
CA THR A 47 -30.89 8.25 19.64
C THR A 47 -29.52 8.90 19.66
N PRO A 48 -28.90 9.20 18.50
CA PRO A 48 -27.59 9.81 18.47
C PRO A 48 -27.64 11.18 19.17
N ARG A 49 -26.85 11.34 20.22
CA ARG A 49 -26.65 12.59 20.95
C ARG A 49 -25.63 13.41 20.19
N ILE A 50 -25.97 14.60 19.71
CA ILE A 50 -25.06 15.45 18.93
C ILE A 50 -23.75 15.72 19.71
N ASP A 51 -23.84 15.80 21.03
CA ASP A 51 -22.73 16.14 21.93
C ASP A 51 -21.73 14.98 22.09
N GLU A 52 -22.24 13.74 22.13
CA GLU A 52 -21.51 12.48 22.38
C GLU A 52 -21.29 11.64 21.11
N ASP A 53 -22.06 11.89 20.06
CA ASP A 53 -22.10 11.12 18.80
C ASP A 53 -21.88 12.00 17.56
N ALA A 54 -21.71 13.32 17.70
CA ALA A 54 -21.24 14.20 16.63
C ALA A 54 -19.95 14.95 16.99
N TRP A 55 -19.18 14.46 17.98
CA TRP A 55 -17.84 15.00 18.28
C TRP A 55 -16.91 14.93 17.05
N PHE A 56 -17.11 13.96 16.17
CA PHE A 56 -16.37 13.82 14.92
C PHE A 56 -16.74 14.87 13.85
N ASP A 57 -17.79 15.68 14.05
CA ASP A 57 -18.25 16.72 13.11
C ASP A 57 -17.83 18.15 13.51
N ARG A 58 -16.87 18.27 14.42
CA ARG A 58 -16.35 19.57 14.84
C ARG A 58 -15.48 20.15 13.73
N SER A 59 -16.06 21.08 12.97
CA SER A 59 -15.39 21.78 11.88
C SER A 59 -14.15 22.57 12.35
N ASN A 60 -14.18 23.05 13.60
CA ASN A 60 -13.14 23.87 14.20
C ASN A 60 -12.62 23.21 15.48
N LEU A 61 -11.81 22.16 15.33
CA LEU A 61 -11.16 21.50 16.46
C LEU A 61 -9.95 22.33 16.91
N ASP A 62 -10.00 22.92 18.11
CA ASP A 62 -8.80 23.45 18.77
C ASP A 62 -8.00 22.28 19.34
N VAL A 63 -7.04 21.81 18.54
CA VAL A 63 -6.22 20.63 18.84
C VAL A 63 -5.47 20.76 20.18
N ALA A 64 -4.95 21.96 20.49
CA ALA A 64 -4.18 22.18 21.71
C ALA A 64 -5.08 22.10 22.95
N SER A 65 -6.23 22.79 22.93
CA SER A 65 -7.23 22.68 24.00
C SER A 65 -7.74 21.23 24.13
N TRP A 66 -7.91 20.53 23.01
CA TRP A 66 -8.42 19.16 23.00
C TRP A 66 -7.50 18.17 23.72
N ILE A 67 -6.22 18.16 23.33
CA ILE A 67 -5.20 17.29 23.93
C ILE A 67 -5.13 17.53 25.44
N SER A 68 -5.26 18.79 25.87
CA SER A 68 -5.23 19.15 27.29
C SER A 68 -6.47 18.69 28.08
N LYS A 69 -7.65 18.61 27.44
CA LYS A 69 -8.93 18.38 28.11
C LYS A 69 -9.36 16.91 28.13
N HIS A 70 -9.19 16.18 27.03
CA HIS A 70 -9.74 14.82 26.88
C HIS A 70 -8.67 13.73 26.96
N GLY A 71 -7.38 14.10 27.05
CA GLY A 71 -6.28 13.19 27.40
C GLY A 71 -6.00 12.06 26.40
N GLY A 72 -6.65 12.03 25.23
CA GLY A 72 -6.53 10.97 24.23
C GLY A 72 -6.31 11.50 22.82
N LEU A 73 -5.49 10.79 22.04
CA LEU A 73 -5.26 11.03 20.61
C LEU A 73 -6.32 10.37 19.73
N ASP A 74 -7.11 9.44 20.28
CA ASP A 74 -8.06 8.62 19.52
C ASP A 74 -9.14 9.46 18.83
N GLU A 75 -9.72 10.45 19.51
CA GLU A 75 -10.74 11.32 18.93
C GLU A 75 -10.17 12.19 17.79
N ILE A 76 -8.92 12.63 17.91
CA ILE A 76 -8.22 13.35 16.84
C ILE A 76 -8.00 12.41 15.67
N LEU A 77 -7.52 11.18 15.94
CA LEU A 77 -7.30 10.14 14.94
C LEU A 77 -8.59 9.85 14.14
N PHE A 78 -9.71 9.61 14.81
CA PHE A 78 -11.00 9.39 14.15
C PHE A 78 -11.44 10.61 13.33
N THR A 79 -11.20 11.82 13.83
CA THR A 79 -11.50 13.06 13.11
C THR A 79 -10.69 13.16 11.81
N VAL A 80 -9.37 12.93 11.86
CA VAL A 80 -8.51 13.00 10.66
C VAL A 80 -8.82 11.87 9.68
N GLN A 81 -9.13 10.66 10.16
CA GLN A 81 -9.58 9.55 9.32
C GLN A 81 -10.86 9.93 8.57
N ARG A 82 -11.85 10.49 9.26
CA ARG A 82 -13.11 10.93 8.64
C ARG A 82 -12.87 12.00 7.57
N LEU A 83 -12.06 13.01 7.87
CA LEU A 83 -11.71 14.07 6.91
C LEU A 83 -11.02 13.48 5.68
N TYR A 84 -10.10 12.53 5.89
CA TYR A 84 -9.44 11.81 4.82
C TYR A 84 -10.46 11.06 3.94
N PHE A 85 -11.39 10.31 4.54
CA PHE A 85 -12.43 9.57 3.79
C PHE A 85 -13.43 10.49 3.07
N LYS A 86 -13.69 11.70 3.61
CA LYS A 86 -14.46 12.75 2.94
C LYS A 86 -13.68 13.47 1.82
N LYS A 87 -12.42 13.10 1.59
CA LYS A 87 -11.49 13.75 0.64
C LYS A 87 -11.17 15.20 1.00
N GLU A 88 -11.33 15.59 2.26
CA GLU A 88 -10.89 16.89 2.80
C GLU A 88 -9.40 16.84 3.16
N TYR A 89 -8.55 16.49 2.18
CA TYR A 89 -7.15 16.11 2.42
C TYR A 89 -6.31 17.23 3.05
N MET A 90 -6.40 18.46 2.53
CA MET A 90 -5.67 19.61 3.09
C MET A 90 -5.98 19.81 4.57
N ARG A 91 -7.26 19.70 4.93
CA ARG A 91 -7.73 19.89 6.30
C ARG A 91 -7.32 18.73 7.22
N ALA A 92 -7.36 17.50 6.72
CA ALA A 92 -6.84 16.34 7.44
C ALA A 92 -5.33 16.51 7.75
N ALA A 93 -4.54 16.89 6.74
CA ALA A 93 -3.11 17.16 6.89
C ALA A 93 -2.84 18.31 7.90
N ASP A 94 -3.59 19.40 7.84
CA ASP A 94 -3.45 20.51 8.77
C ASP A 94 -3.72 20.11 10.23
N ILE A 95 -4.75 19.31 10.49
CA ILE A 95 -5.03 18.80 11.83
C ILE A 95 -3.93 17.84 12.29
N CYS A 96 -3.44 16.95 11.42
CA CYS A 96 -2.31 16.07 11.75
C CYS A 96 -1.07 16.89 12.13
N ARG A 97 -0.73 17.94 11.36
CA ARG A 97 0.39 18.85 11.64
C ARG A 97 0.21 19.57 12.97
N GLN A 98 -0.97 20.15 13.23
CA GLN A 98 -1.28 20.81 14.49
C GLN A 98 -1.15 19.85 15.67
N THR A 99 -1.57 18.60 15.49
CA THR A 99 -1.47 17.55 16.52
C THR A 99 -0.02 17.22 16.85
N ILE A 100 0.82 17.00 15.84
CA ILE A 100 2.25 16.75 16.04
C ILE A 100 2.92 17.95 16.76
N ASN A 101 2.60 19.18 16.33
CA ASN A 101 3.14 20.39 16.94
C ASN A 101 2.67 20.62 18.39
N ALA A 102 1.42 20.29 18.71
CA ALA A 102 0.90 20.39 20.07
C ALA A 102 1.52 19.29 20.96
N TYR A 103 1.59 18.06 20.44
CA TYR A 103 2.13 16.91 21.18
C TYR A 103 3.61 17.08 21.51
N THR A 104 4.39 17.68 20.61
CA THR A 104 5.82 17.98 20.84
C THR A 104 6.04 19.11 21.85
N LYS A 105 5.17 20.12 21.88
CA LYS A 105 5.22 21.23 22.85
C LYS A 105 4.82 20.80 24.26
N CYS A 106 3.88 19.88 24.41
CA CYS A 106 3.41 19.39 25.71
C CYS A 106 4.35 18.38 26.38
N ALA A 107 5.35 17.89 25.65
CA ALA A 107 6.28 16.92 26.19
C ALA A 107 7.37 17.68 26.98
N ASP A 108 7.20 17.81 28.30
CA ASP A 108 8.09 18.49 29.27
C ASP A 108 9.55 17.96 29.26
N GLY A 109 10.27 18.14 28.16
CA GLY A 109 11.59 17.55 27.90
C GLY A 109 11.59 16.03 27.74
N ARG A 110 10.44 15.35 27.87
CA ARG A 110 10.31 13.91 27.58
C ARG A 110 10.09 13.72 26.09
N GLN A 111 10.74 12.74 25.47
CA GLN A 111 10.43 12.38 24.10
C GLN A 111 8.97 11.92 24.02
N PRO A 112 8.13 12.49 23.15
CA PRO A 112 6.76 12.04 22.96
C PRO A 112 6.76 10.53 22.67
N ARG A 113 5.79 9.77 23.22
CA ARG A 113 5.67 8.35 22.85
C ARG A 113 5.27 8.28 21.39
N ILE A 114 6.26 8.05 20.53
CA ILE A 114 6.11 8.17 19.08
C ILE A 114 5.15 7.13 18.52
N ALA A 115 5.07 5.96 19.17
CA ALA A 115 4.10 4.91 18.85
C ALA A 115 2.64 5.42 18.82
N ASN A 116 2.31 6.44 19.61
CA ASN A 116 0.94 6.94 19.74
C ASN A 116 0.55 7.95 18.65
N ILE A 117 1.51 8.53 17.91
CA ILE A 117 1.24 9.51 16.84
C ILE A 117 1.54 8.98 15.44
N ARG A 118 2.07 7.75 15.32
CA ARG A 118 2.46 7.17 14.04
C ARG A 118 1.31 7.13 13.04
N GLU A 119 0.12 6.70 13.46
CA GLU A 119 -1.06 6.67 12.58
C GLU A 119 -1.48 8.06 12.11
N ILE A 120 -1.33 9.08 12.96
CA ILE A 120 -1.61 10.48 12.61
C ILE A 120 -0.62 10.99 11.56
N ILE A 121 0.67 10.63 11.71
CA ILE A 121 1.71 10.94 10.73
C ILE A 121 1.40 10.25 9.39
N ASP A 122 1.04 8.97 9.44
CA ASP A 122 0.72 8.18 8.25
C ASP A 122 -0.46 8.78 7.47
N ILE A 123 -1.55 9.11 8.17
CA ILE A 123 -2.73 9.76 7.56
C ILE A 123 -2.36 11.15 7.02
N GLY A 124 -1.56 11.92 7.76
CA GLY A 124 -1.10 13.25 7.34
C GLY A 124 -0.28 13.20 6.05
N ALA A 125 0.67 12.26 5.96
CA ALA A 125 1.45 12.04 4.76
C ALA A 125 0.57 11.59 3.58
N CYS A 126 -0.34 10.63 3.82
CA CYS A 126 -1.28 10.18 2.80
C CYS A 126 -2.14 11.33 2.29
N ALA A 127 -2.69 12.15 3.18
CA ALA A 127 -3.52 13.30 2.81
C ALA A 127 -2.72 14.32 1.98
N SER A 128 -1.48 14.60 2.39
CA SER A 128 -0.59 15.51 1.67
C SER A 128 -0.27 14.99 0.27
N MET A 129 0.00 13.69 0.13
CA MET A 129 0.22 13.06 -1.19
C MET A 129 -1.02 13.11 -2.09
N GLN A 130 -2.22 12.95 -1.53
CA GLN A 130 -3.49 13.04 -2.30
C GLN A 130 -3.84 14.47 -2.72
N SER A 131 -3.27 15.48 -2.06
CA SER A 131 -3.45 16.90 -2.39
C SER A 131 -2.26 17.50 -3.14
N ASP A 132 -1.28 16.68 -3.51
CA ASP A 132 -0.03 17.08 -4.19
C ASP A 132 0.80 18.13 -3.41
N ASP A 133 0.64 18.16 -2.08
CA ASP A 133 1.41 19.04 -1.21
C ASP A 133 2.73 18.36 -0.78
N LEU A 134 3.72 18.43 -1.66
CA LEU A 134 5.04 17.83 -1.43
C LEU A 134 5.76 18.38 -0.19
N VAL A 135 5.51 19.64 0.18
CA VAL A 135 6.12 20.26 1.36
C VAL A 135 5.57 19.61 2.63
N SER A 136 4.25 19.42 2.69
CA SER A 136 3.62 18.69 3.78
C SER A 136 4.02 17.21 3.77
N THR A 137 4.14 16.58 2.60
CA THR A 137 4.62 15.20 2.50
C THR A 137 6.03 15.02 3.08
N GLU A 138 6.99 15.88 2.73
CA GLU A 138 8.35 15.83 3.31
C GLU A 138 8.30 16.05 4.82
N TYR A 139 7.51 17.02 5.29
CA TYR A 139 7.33 17.27 6.72
C TYR A 139 6.87 16.01 7.49
N PHE A 140 5.87 15.31 6.98
CA PHE A 140 5.41 14.07 7.63
C PHE A 140 6.42 12.93 7.49
N TYR A 141 7.16 12.88 6.38
CA TYR A 141 8.20 11.89 6.17
C TYR A 141 9.34 12.03 7.19
N ASP A 142 9.80 13.25 7.46
CA ASP A 142 10.82 13.52 8.48
C ASP A 142 10.37 13.08 9.88
N TRP A 143 9.10 13.34 10.21
CA TRP A 143 8.50 12.85 11.44
C TRP A 143 8.41 11.33 11.48
N TYR A 144 8.09 10.71 10.35
CA TYR A 144 8.02 9.26 10.24
C TYR A 144 9.39 8.60 10.46
N LEU A 145 10.46 9.20 9.93
CA LEU A 145 11.82 8.73 10.15
C LEU A 145 12.22 8.76 11.64
N GLN A 146 11.78 9.79 12.37
CA GLN A 146 12.01 9.88 13.81
C GLN A 146 11.27 8.80 14.60
N CYS A 147 10.16 8.28 14.08
CA CYS A 147 9.43 7.17 14.70
C CYS A 147 10.24 5.88 14.71
N GLY A 148 11.02 5.65 13.65
CA GLY A 148 11.72 4.41 13.42
C GLY A 148 10.78 3.21 13.24
N GLY A 149 11.37 2.09 12.83
CA GLY A 149 10.67 0.83 12.64
C GLY A 149 11.43 -0.10 11.72
N MET A 150 11.31 -1.41 11.96
CA MET A 150 11.84 -2.44 11.06
C MET A 150 10.76 -3.37 10.52
N ASN A 151 9.49 -3.11 10.83
CA ASN A 151 8.39 -3.95 10.35
C ASN A 151 8.14 -3.69 8.85
N PRO A 152 7.63 -4.69 8.10
CA PRO A 152 7.38 -4.50 6.67
C PRO A 152 6.44 -3.32 6.41
N GLY A 153 5.42 -3.11 7.27
CA GLY A 153 4.52 -1.96 7.15
C GLY A 153 5.25 -0.61 7.07
N TYR A 154 6.35 -0.46 7.83
CA TYR A 154 7.20 0.73 7.78
C TYR A 154 7.83 0.92 6.41
N ASN A 155 8.52 -0.09 5.89
CA ASN A 155 9.22 -0.02 4.60
C ASN A 155 8.25 0.23 3.44
N SER A 156 7.07 -0.40 3.47
CA SER A 156 6.04 -0.19 2.44
C SER A 156 5.54 1.25 2.41
N PHE A 157 5.27 1.83 3.58
CA PHE A 157 4.86 3.23 3.67
C PHE A 157 5.97 4.18 3.24
N GLN A 158 7.21 3.98 3.72
CA GLN A 158 8.35 4.81 3.30
C GLN A 158 8.53 4.79 1.79
N ALA A 159 8.47 3.62 1.16
CA ALA A 159 8.63 3.48 -0.28
C ALA A 159 7.56 4.29 -1.05
N LYS A 160 6.30 4.26 -0.60
CA LYS A 160 5.22 5.06 -1.19
C LYS A 160 5.49 6.56 -1.09
N VAL A 161 5.90 7.03 0.09
CA VAL A 161 6.19 8.45 0.33
C VAL A 161 7.39 8.92 -0.49
N LEU A 162 8.48 8.15 -0.50
CA LEU A 162 9.68 8.44 -1.29
C LEU A 162 9.40 8.48 -2.80
N THR A 163 8.52 7.59 -3.29
CA THR A 163 8.09 7.59 -4.70
C THR A 163 7.40 8.92 -5.04
N ARG A 164 6.51 9.40 -4.18
CA ARG A 164 5.81 10.69 -4.39
C ARG A 164 6.75 11.89 -4.30
N LEU A 165 7.76 11.83 -3.44
CA LEU A 165 8.80 12.86 -3.34
C LEU A 165 9.83 12.83 -4.49
N GLY A 166 9.71 11.88 -5.42
CA GLY A 166 10.66 11.72 -6.54
C GLY A 166 12.01 11.09 -6.15
N ARG A 167 12.15 10.60 -4.91
CA ARG A 167 13.35 9.93 -4.37
C ARG A 167 13.35 8.45 -4.75
N LEU A 168 13.36 8.19 -6.05
CA LEU A 168 13.05 6.89 -6.65
C LEU A 168 14.05 5.77 -6.27
N GLU A 169 15.34 6.09 -6.19
CA GLU A 169 16.36 5.09 -5.81
C GLU A 169 16.14 4.57 -4.38
N GLU A 170 15.84 5.47 -3.46
CA GLU A 170 15.54 5.14 -2.05
C GLU A 170 14.21 4.38 -1.96
N ALA A 171 13.21 4.75 -2.76
CA ALA A 171 11.94 4.03 -2.82
C ALA A 171 12.13 2.57 -3.24
N LEU A 172 12.98 2.30 -4.25
CA LEU A 172 13.32 0.92 -4.65
C LEU A 172 13.96 0.14 -3.51
N GLN A 173 14.90 0.75 -2.77
CA GLN A 173 15.52 0.07 -1.63
C GLN A 173 14.48 -0.33 -0.57
N GLN A 174 13.54 0.57 -0.25
CA GLN A 174 12.51 0.27 0.73
C GLN A 174 11.53 -0.81 0.26
N HIS A 175 11.19 -0.83 -1.04
CA HIS A 175 10.43 -1.94 -1.61
C HIS A 175 11.18 -3.28 -1.55
N ILE A 176 12.49 -3.28 -1.77
CA ILE A 176 13.31 -4.49 -1.65
C ILE A 176 13.33 -4.99 -0.21
N LEU A 177 13.62 -4.11 0.76
CA LEU A 177 13.59 -4.46 2.19
C LEU A 177 12.23 -4.99 2.64
N TYR A 178 11.13 -4.50 2.04
CA TYR A 178 9.80 -5.07 2.25
C TYR A 178 9.68 -6.49 1.69
N LEU A 179 10.07 -6.69 0.43
CA LEU A 179 9.95 -7.98 -0.26
C LEU A 179 10.87 -9.06 0.30
N GLU A 180 12.01 -8.70 0.89
CA GLU A 180 12.85 -9.63 1.66
C GLU A 180 12.07 -10.33 2.77
N GLN A 181 11.04 -9.67 3.33
CA GLN A 181 10.16 -10.22 4.36
C GLN A 181 8.85 -10.78 3.78
N ARG A 182 8.36 -10.21 2.68
CA ARG A 182 7.07 -10.57 2.04
C ARG A 182 7.19 -10.67 0.51
N GLN A 183 7.80 -11.74 0.03
CA GLN A 183 8.17 -11.90 -1.39
C GLN A 183 6.99 -11.93 -2.38
N GLN A 184 5.79 -12.33 -1.92
CA GLN A 184 4.60 -12.54 -2.76
C GLN A 184 3.57 -11.40 -2.61
N ASP A 185 4.04 -10.16 -2.45
CA ASP A 185 3.15 -8.98 -2.40
C ASP A 185 3.03 -8.34 -3.79
N ALA A 186 1.92 -8.60 -4.46
CA ALA A 186 1.65 -8.09 -5.81
C ALA A 186 1.65 -6.56 -5.88
N GLN A 187 1.14 -5.88 -4.84
CA GLN A 187 1.05 -4.42 -4.84
C GLN A 187 2.45 -3.79 -4.81
N VAL A 188 3.39 -4.42 -4.12
CA VAL A 188 4.77 -3.94 -4.07
C VAL A 188 5.49 -4.18 -5.39
N TRP A 189 5.26 -5.30 -6.06
CA TRP A 189 5.79 -5.54 -7.42
C TRP A 189 5.24 -4.53 -8.44
N GLU A 190 3.95 -4.20 -8.37
CA GLU A 190 3.35 -3.13 -9.18
C GLU A 190 4.04 -1.78 -8.89
N ASN A 191 4.24 -1.43 -7.62
CA ASN A 191 4.90 -0.17 -7.25
C ASN A 191 6.37 -0.12 -7.72
N ILE A 192 7.11 -1.22 -7.63
CA ILE A 192 8.46 -1.33 -8.21
C ILE A 192 8.41 -1.03 -9.71
N GLY A 193 7.45 -1.58 -10.44
CA GLY A 193 7.27 -1.30 -11.86
C GLY A 193 7.04 0.18 -12.15
N LEU A 194 6.19 0.85 -11.36
CA LEU A 194 5.96 2.30 -11.48
C LEU A 194 7.21 3.14 -11.18
N VAL A 195 7.98 2.77 -10.15
CA VAL A 195 9.23 3.45 -9.79
C VAL A 195 10.27 3.28 -10.89
N LEU A 196 10.40 2.08 -11.47
CA LEU A 196 11.30 1.81 -12.60
C LEU A 196 10.89 2.57 -13.86
N LYS A 197 9.60 2.63 -14.19
CA LYS A 197 9.07 3.45 -15.29
C LYS A 197 9.42 4.94 -15.08
N SER A 198 9.31 5.43 -13.85
CA SER A 198 9.67 6.81 -13.50
C SER A 198 11.18 7.07 -13.60
N LEU A 199 12.02 6.10 -13.18
CA LEU A 199 13.47 6.16 -13.36
C LEU A 199 13.87 6.18 -14.84
N ALA A 200 13.16 5.42 -15.68
CA ALA A 200 13.37 5.42 -17.12
C ALA A 200 13.10 6.80 -17.73
N GLN A 201 12.07 7.50 -17.26
CA GLN A 201 11.73 8.85 -17.72
C GLN A 201 12.77 9.89 -17.25
N GLN A 202 13.23 9.81 -15.99
CA GLN A 202 14.27 10.70 -15.47
C GLN A 202 15.63 10.50 -16.17
N ASN A 203 15.91 9.27 -16.62
CA ASN A 203 17.14 8.90 -17.32
C ASN A 203 16.94 8.77 -18.84
N ALA A 204 15.93 9.43 -19.42
CA ALA A 204 15.58 9.29 -20.84
C ALA A 204 16.72 9.70 -21.80
N GLU A 205 17.67 10.52 -21.33
CA GLU A 205 18.87 10.88 -22.11
C GLU A 205 19.83 9.69 -22.32
N LEU A 206 19.66 8.61 -21.55
CA LEU A 206 20.49 7.41 -21.57
C LEU A 206 19.66 6.23 -22.08
N ALA A 207 19.53 6.14 -23.41
CA ALA A 207 18.66 5.16 -24.10
C ALA A 207 18.81 3.72 -23.57
N ASN A 208 20.04 3.28 -23.30
CA ASN A 208 20.28 1.94 -22.75
C ASN A 208 19.73 1.75 -21.33
N ALA A 209 19.88 2.77 -20.47
CA ALA A 209 19.36 2.74 -19.10
C ALA A 209 17.83 2.74 -19.10
N GLN A 210 17.25 3.60 -19.94
CA GLN A 210 15.81 3.69 -20.14
C GLN A 210 15.23 2.34 -20.54
N GLN A 211 15.83 1.67 -21.53
CA GLN A 211 15.38 0.35 -21.98
C GLN A 211 15.43 -0.69 -20.85
N VAL A 212 16.54 -0.77 -20.11
CA VAL A 212 16.68 -1.70 -18.97
C VAL A 212 15.61 -1.45 -17.91
N PHE A 213 15.37 -0.20 -17.53
CA PHE A 213 14.36 0.13 -16.53
C PHE A 213 12.94 -0.20 -17.01
N LEU A 214 12.61 0.08 -18.27
CA LEU A 214 11.30 -0.25 -18.84
C LEU A 214 11.07 -1.77 -18.92
N GLN A 215 12.09 -2.54 -19.31
CA GLN A 215 12.00 -4.01 -19.34
C GLN A 215 11.80 -4.58 -17.93
N LEU A 216 12.54 -4.08 -16.93
CA LEU A 216 12.34 -4.48 -15.54
C LEU A 216 10.98 -4.03 -14.99
N ALA A 217 10.49 -2.87 -15.41
CA ALA A 217 9.16 -2.40 -15.04
C ALA A 217 8.09 -3.36 -15.57
N MET A 218 8.16 -3.72 -16.86
CA MET A 218 7.25 -4.69 -17.46
C MET A 218 7.30 -6.04 -16.75
N ALA A 219 8.50 -6.58 -16.51
CA ALA A 219 8.66 -7.84 -15.82
C ALA A 219 8.11 -7.79 -14.38
N SER A 220 8.22 -6.65 -13.70
CA SER A 220 7.61 -6.42 -12.38
C SER A 220 6.08 -6.40 -12.45
N PHE A 221 5.48 -5.81 -13.49
CA PHE A 221 4.03 -5.87 -13.70
C PHE A 221 3.55 -7.29 -13.98
N CYS A 222 4.24 -8.04 -14.85
CA CYS A 222 3.96 -9.46 -15.07
C CYS A 222 4.04 -10.25 -13.75
N ARG A 223 5.06 -9.99 -12.92
CA ARG A 223 5.21 -10.62 -11.61
C ARG A 223 4.03 -10.32 -10.67
N ALA A 224 3.60 -9.06 -10.60
CA ALA A 224 2.42 -8.67 -9.83
C ALA A 224 1.15 -9.38 -10.33
N PHE A 225 0.96 -9.45 -11.64
CA PHE A 225 -0.19 -10.14 -12.25
C PHE A 225 -0.22 -11.61 -11.86
N LEU A 226 0.92 -12.31 -11.98
CA LEU A 226 1.03 -13.73 -11.63
C LEU A 226 0.69 -14.00 -10.16
N ILE A 227 1.17 -13.15 -9.25
CA ILE A 227 0.85 -13.26 -7.82
C ILE A 227 -0.67 -13.10 -7.60
N ILE A 228 -1.30 -12.11 -8.24
CA ILE A 228 -2.76 -11.90 -8.14
C ILE A 228 -3.49 -13.10 -8.74
N PHE A 229 -3.05 -13.59 -9.90
CA PHE A 229 -3.73 -14.63 -10.64
C PHE A 229 -3.64 -16.00 -9.96
N GLN A 230 -2.49 -16.35 -9.39
CA GLN A 230 -2.24 -17.61 -8.69
C GLN A 230 -2.76 -17.64 -7.26
N SER A 231 -3.15 -16.50 -6.70
CA SER A 231 -3.63 -16.44 -5.33
C SER A 231 -4.95 -17.19 -5.17
N LYS A 232 -4.95 -18.23 -4.33
CA LYS A 232 -6.15 -19.02 -3.99
C LYS A 232 -7.12 -18.29 -3.04
N SER A 233 -6.71 -17.15 -2.47
CA SER A 233 -7.47 -16.44 -1.44
C SER A 233 -8.62 -15.59 -1.98
N TRP A 234 -8.72 -15.43 -3.30
CA TRP A 234 -9.86 -14.78 -3.95
C TRP A 234 -11.08 -15.71 -3.91
N LYS A 235 -11.72 -15.79 -2.74
CA LYS A 235 -13.00 -16.48 -2.55
C LYS A 235 -14.06 -15.91 -3.50
N GLN A 236 -15.12 -16.69 -3.76
CA GLN A 236 -16.30 -16.27 -4.54
C GLN A 236 -17.16 -15.22 -3.81
N ILE A 237 -16.54 -14.19 -3.27
CA ILE A 237 -17.18 -13.04 -2.65
C ILE A 237 -17.13 -11.91 -3.68
N ASP A 238 -18.29 -11.39 -4.10
CA ASP A 238 -18.38 -10.41 -5.18
C ASP A 238 -17.49 -9.18 -4.98
N VAL A 239 -17.41 -8.68 -3.74
CA VAL A 239 -16.56 -7.53 -3.39
C VAL A 239 -15.08 -7.84 -3.65
N VAL A 240 -14.64 -9.05 -3.32
CA VAL A 240 -13.26 -9.52 -3.47
C VAL A 240 -12.94 -9.72 -4.96
N ILE A 241 -13.86 -10.30 -5.73
CA ILE A 241 -13.74 -10.45 -7.19
C ILE A 241 -13.67 -9.09 -7.87
N LYS A 242 -14.56 -8.16 -7.50
CA LYS A 242 -14.59 -6.80 -8.05
C LYS A 242 -13.27 -6.07 -7.79
N ARG A 243 -12.74 -6.15 -6.57
CA ARG A 243 -11.45 -5.56 -6.21
C ARG A 243 -10.29 -6.16 -7.01
N ARG A 244 -10.26 -7.49 -7.16
CA ARG A 244 -9.27 -8.19 -7.98
C ARG A 244 -9.30 -7.68 -9.43
N ARG A 245 -10.49 -7.56 -10.03
CA ARG A 245 -10.64 -7.06 -11.40
C ARG A 245 -10.13 -5.64 -11.56
N LEU A 246 -10.49 -4.74 -10.64
CA LEU A 246 -9.99 -3.36 -10.65
C LEU A 246 -8.46 -3.32 -10.55
N GLN A 247 -7.87 -4.15 -9.68
CA GLN A 247 -6.42 -4.23 -9.54
C GLN A 247 -5.75 -4.74 -10.83
N ILE A 248 -6.29 -5.79 -11.46
CA ILE A 248 -5.77 -6.32 -12.74
C ILE A 248 -5.91 -5.27 -13.85
N GLN A 249 -7.03 -4.55 -13.93
CA GLN A 249 -7.25 -3.50 -14.91
C GLN A 249 -6.25 -2.35 -14.75
N ARG A 250 -6.01 -1.88 -13.52
CA ARG A 250 -5.01 -0.85 -13.24
C ARG A 250 -3.60 -1.31 -13.64
N LEU A 251 -3.26 -2.53 -13.25
CA LEU A 251 -1.97 -3.14 -13.58
C LEU A 251 -1.78 -3.28 -15.10
N TRP A 252 -2.85 -3.65 -15.81
CA TRP A 252 -2.88 -3.77 -17.26
C TRP A 252 -2.64 -2.45 -17.97
N LEU A 253 -3.26 -1.35 -17.52
CA LEU A 253 -3.00 -0.01 -18.07
C LEU A 253 -1.53 0.37 -17.90
N ASN A 254 -0.96 0.13 -16.73
CA ASN A 254 0.46 0.39 -16.47
C ASN A 254 1.39 -0.45 -17.37
N ALA A 255 1.02 -1.71 -17.62
CA ALA A 255 1.74 -2.60 -18.52
C ALA A 255 1.65 -2.12 -19.97
N ILE A 256 0.45 -1.84 -20.51
CA ILE A 256 0.27 -1.34 -21.88
C ILE A 256 1.11 -0.09 -22.13
N ASP A 257 1.03 0.90 -21.23
CA ASP A 257 1.82 2.13 -21.35
C ASP A 257 3.32 1.82 -21.47
N THR A 258 3.79 0.85 -20.68
CA THR A 258 5.20 0.45 -20.64
C THR A 258 5.58 -0.34 -21.90
N ALA A 259 4.69 -1.18 -22.42
CA ALA A 259 4.88 -1.88 -23.69
C ALA A 259 4.98 -0.90 -24.85
N HIS A 260 4.15 0.14 -24.88
CA HIS A 260 4.22 1.19 -25.90
C HIS A 260 5.56 1.93 -25.87
N LEU A 261 6.08 2.22 -24.67
CA LEU A 261 7.43 2.82 -24.52
C LEU A 261 8.55 1.88 -24.97
N LEU A 262 8.32 0.57 -24.96
CA LEU A 262 9.23 -0.45 -25.48
C LEU A 262 9.00 -0.80 -26.96
N PHE A 263 8.05 -0.15 -27.62
CA PHE A 263 7.61 -0.47 -28.99
C PHE A 263 7.12 -1.92 -29.17
N ILE A 264 6.56 -2.51 -28.11
CA ILE A 264 5.95 -3.84 -28.13
C ILE A 264 4.47 -3.69 -28.49
N THR A 265 4.01 -4.45 -29.48
CA THR A 265 2.59 -4.50 -29.85
C THR A 265 1.84 -5.44 -28.93
N VAL A 266 0.77 -4.93 -28.30
CA VAL A 266 -0.05 -5.69 -27.35
C VAL A 266 -1.48 -5.74 -27.87
N ASP A 267 -2.14 -6.89 -27.73
CA ASP A 267 -3.58 -6.98 -27.97
C ASP A 267 -4.34 -6.20 -26.88
N THR A 268 -5.07 -5.17 -27.28
CA THR A 268 -5.84 -4.30 -26.38
C THR A 268 -7.34 -4.63 -26.37
N SER A 269 -7.74 -5.84 -26.78
CA SER A 269 -9.14 -6.26 -26.70
C SER A 269 -9.67 -6.24 -25.26
N ASP A 270 -10.99 -6.07 -25.09
CA ASP A 270 -11.62 -5.87 -23.77
C ASP A 270 -11.34 -6.98 -22.74
N ASN A 271 -11.00 -8.19 -23.20
CA ASN A 271 -10.67 -9.34 -22.36
C ASN A 271 -9.16 -9.57 -22.18
N ALA A 272 -8.30 -8.76 -22.80
CA ALA A 272 -6.85 -8.96 -22.78
C ALA A 272 -6.26 -8.81 -21.36
N ALA A 273 -6.81 -7.91 -20.54
CA ALA A 273 -6.34 -7.68 -19.18
C ALA A 273 -6.38 -8.92 -18.29
N GLU A 274 -7.41 -9.76 -18.45
CA GLU A 274 -7.60 -11.00 -17.68
C GLU A 274 -6.96 -12.23 -18.38
N SER A 275 -6.45 -12.07 -19.61
CA SER A 275 -5.91 -13.16 -20.40
C SER A 275 -4.48 -13.51 -19.99
N GLU A 276 -4.32 -14.65 -19.32
CA GLU A 276 -3.00 -15.17 -18.92
C GLU A 276 -2.04 -15.29 -20.12
N SER A 277 -2.54 -15.70 -21.29
CA SER A 277 -1.70 -15.83 -22.49
C SER A 277 -1.06 -14.52 -22.94
N VAL A 278 -1.75 -13.38 -22.74
CA VAL A 278 -1.24 -12.07 -23.13
C VAL A 278 -0.11 -11.64 -22.19
N TRP A 279 -0.28 -11.88 -20.88
CA TRP A 279 0.77 -11.62 -19.89
C TRP A 279 1.99 -12.52 -20.05
N LEU A 280 1.78 -13.80 -20.39
CA LEU A 280 2.87 -14.73 -20.71
C LEU A 280 3.63 -14.30 -21.97
N GLN A 281 2.94 -13.75 -22.97
CA GLN A 281 3.58 -13.20 -24.16
C GLN A 281 4.42 -11.97 -23.81
N LEU A 282 3.87 -11.01 -23.06
CA LEU A 282 4.60 -9.84 -22.58
C LEU A 282 5.85 -10.22 -21.77
N GLN A 283 5.75 -11.24 -20.91
CA GLN A 283 6.88 -11.71 -20.14
C GLN A 283 7.99 -12.31 -21.01
N LYS A 284 7.63 -13.07 -22.06
CA LYS A 284 8.60 -13.60 -23.03
C LYS A 284 9.29 -12.48 -23.81
N ASP A 285 8.53 -11.48 -24.23
CA ASP A 285 9.05 -10.33 -24.99
C ASP A 285 9.94 -9.43 -24.12
N CYS A 286 9.76 -9.49 -22.79
CA CYS A 286 10.55 -8.74 -21.81
C CYS A 286 11.46 -9.63 -20.95
N ALA A 287 11.93 -10.76 -21.52
CA ALA A 287 12.76 -11.73 -20.80
C ALA A 287 13.98 -11.07 -20.15
N VAL A 288 13.98 -11.06 -18.81
CA VAL A 288 14.99 -10.42 -17.95
C VAL A 288 16.37 -11.08 -18.11
N ASP A 289 16.42 -12.36 -18.49
CA ASP A 289 17.65 -13.13 -18.70
C ASP A 289 18.53 -12.57 -19.83
N GLN A 290 17.94 -11.79 -20.74
CA GLN A 290 18.65 -11.14 -21.84
C GLN A 290 19.15 -9.73 -21.49
N LEU A 291 18.85 -9.23 -20.28
CA LEU A 291 19.28 -7.90 -19.85
C LEU A 291 20.79 -7.85 -19.66
N GLN A 292 21.44 -7.04 -20.49
CA GLN A 292 22.84 -6.68 -20.29
C GLN A 292 22.92 -5.66 -19.14
N LEU A 293 23.00 -6.12 -17.89
CA LEU A 293 23.16 -5.22 -16.72
C LEU A 293 24.44 -4.37 -16.78
N SER A 294 25.42 -4.77 -17.59
CA SER A 294 26.61 -3.97 -17.91
C SER A 294 26.28 -2.68 -18.67
N SER A 295 25.09 -2.58 -19.28
CA SER A 295 24.62 -1.39 -19.99
C SER A 295 24.10 -0.29 -19.05
N LEU A 296 23.99 -0.56 -17.74
CA LEU A 296 23.65 0.47 -16.76
C LEU A 296 24.76 1.55 -16.75
N PRO A 297 24.41 2.82 -17.01
CA PRO A 297 25.35 3.92 -17.09
C PRO A 297 26.32 4.01 -15.91
N SER A 298 27.57 4.40 -16.14
CA SER A 298 28.60 4.55 -15.10
C SER A 298 28.17 5.49 -13.96
N ASN A 299 27.34 6.49 -14.25
CA ASN A 299 26.81 7.47 -13.30
C ASN A 299 25.67 6.95 -12.40
N CYS A 300 25.12 5.74 -12.63
CA CYS A 300 24.16 5.16 -11.69
C CYS A 300 24.84 4.88 -10.34
N SER A 301 24.16 5.26 -9.24
CA SER A 301 24.66 5.01 -7.89
C SER A 301 24.85 3.52 -7.62
N ASP A 302 25.80 3.18 -6.75
CA ASP A 302 26.02 1.78 -6.33
C ASP A 302 24.79 1.17 -5.67
N SER A 303 24.01 2.01 -4.98
CA SER A 303 22.72 1.68 -4.41
C SER A 303 21.75 1.19 -5.49
N LEU A 304 21.53 1.99 -6.53
CA LEU A 304 20.60 1.67 -7.61
C LEU A 304 21.04 0.40 -8.35
N ARG A 305 22.34 0.25 -8.62
CA ARG A 305 22.89 -0.96 -9.25
C ARG A 305 22.61 -2.21 -8.42
N LYS A 306 22.74 -2.14 -7.10
CA LYS A 306 22.42 -3.26 -6.19
C LYS A 306 20.92 -3.58 -6.25
N SER A 307 20.07 -2.57 -6.20
CA SER A 307 18.61 -2.74 -6.29
C SER A 307 18.20 -3.39 -7.60
N VAL A 308 18.71 -2.90 -8.74
CA VAL A 308 18.44 -3.46 -10.07
C VAL A 308 18.91 -4.91 -10.18
N LYS A 309 20.13 -5.21 -9.70
CA LYS A 309 20.64 -6.59 -9.69
C LYS A 309 19.76 -7.52 -8.87
N TRP A 310 19.31 -7.08 -7.69
CA TRP A 310 18.43 -7.86 -6.83
C TRP A 310 17.09 -8.12 -7.52
N ILE A 311 16.46 -7.10 -8.11
CA ILE A 311 15.19 -7.22 -8.82
C ILE A 311 15.33 -8.18 -10.00
N THR A 312 16.38 -8.02 -10.81
CA THR A 312 16.70 -8.91 -11.94
C THR A 312 16.81 -10.37 -11.48
N LEU A 313 17.54 -10.61 -10.38
CA LEU A 313 17.70 -11.95 -9.83
C LEU A 313 16.35 -12.54 -9.40
N GLN A 314 15.52 -11.79 -8.69
CA GLN A 314 14.20 -12.27 -8.25
C GLN A 314 13.26 -12.58 -9.42
N LEU A 315 13.31 -11.78 -10.49
CA LEU A 315 12.49 -11.98 -11.67
C LEU A 315 12.98 -13.17 -12.53
N SER A 316 14.29 -13.44 -12.57
CA SER A 316 14.86 -14.59 -13.30
C SER A 316 14.59 -15.94 -12.61
N THR A 317 14.56 -15.96 -11.27
CA THR A 317 14.32 -17.20 -10.51
C THR A 317 12.86 -17.61 -10.49
N THR A 318 11.95 -16.68 -10.77
CA THR A 318 10.51 -16.94 -10.87
C THR A 318 10.13 -17.40 -12.26
N ASN A 319 10.78 -18.49 -12.72
CA ASN A 319 10.25 -19.25 -13.84
C ASN A 319 8.88 -19.80 -13.43
N ILE A 320 7.88 -19.46 -14.23
CA ILE A 320 6.55 -20.06 -14.17
C ILE A 320 6.76 -21.52 -14.54
N SER A 321 6.96 -22.39 -13.54
CA SER A 321 6.77 -23.81 -13.77
C SER A 321 5.32 -23.98 -14.24
N SER A 322 5.16 -24.45 -15.46
CA SER A 322 3.89 -24.86 -16.06
C SER A 322 3.19 -25.98 -15.28
N ASP A 323 3.80 -26.49 -14.20
CA ASP A 323 3.27 -27.61 -13.42
C ASP A 323 2.30 -27.17 -12.33
N TYR A 324 1.95 -25.88 -12.24
CA TYR A 324 0.73 -25.47 -11.55
C TYR A 324 -0.50 -25.82 -12.41
N THR A 325 -0.72 -27.11 -12.65
CA THR A 325 -2.03 -27.61 -13.08
C THR A 325 -3.03 -27.19 -12.01
N ILE A 326 -3.91 -26.26 -12.35
CA ILE A 326 -5.09 -25.93 -11.55
C ILE A 326 -5.83 -27.25 -11.35
N ASP A 327 -5.81 -27.77 -10.13
CA ASP A 327 -6.51 -29.00 -9.76
C ASP A 327 -8.01 -28.68 -9.84
N THR A 328 -8.62 -28.90 -11.00
CA THR A 328 -10.03 -28.59 -11.30
C THR A 328 -11.02 -29.47 -10.54
N HIS A 329 -10.54 -30.26 -9.56
CA HIS A 329 -11.36 -31.26 -8.87
C HIS A 329 -12.35 -30.69 -7.83
N ASP A 330 -12.29 -29.41 -7.48
CA ASP A 330 -13.23 -28.78 -6.53
C ASP A 330 -14.48 -28.14 -7.17
N ALA A 331 -14.69 -28.28 -8.48
CA ALA A 331 -15.91 -27.81 -9.14
C ALA A 331 -17.18 -28.63 -8.81
N LYS A 332 -17.08 -29.70 -8.00
CA LYS A 332 -18.23 -30.55 -7.63
C LYS A 332 -18.95 -30.15 -6.34
N GLY A 333 -18.50 -29.13 -5.60
CA GLY A 333 -19.09 -28.74 -4.32
C GLY A 333 -20.28 -27.76 -4.38
N VAL A 334 -20.68 -27.26 -5.56
CA VAL A 334 -21.68 -26.16 -5.68
C VAL A 334 -23.02 -26.63 -6.27
N ALA A 335 -23.22 -27.93 -6.46
CA ALA A 335 -24.50 -28.49 -6.92
C ALA A 335 -25.38 -29.06 -5.79
N GLU A 336 -24.95 -28.98 -4.52
CA GLU A 336 -25.72 -29.47 -3.37
C GLU A 336 -25.74 -28.45 -2.22
N LEU A 337 -26.29 -27.26 -2.50
CA LEU A 337 -26.96 -26.34 -1.57
C LEU A 337 -28.02 -25.58 -2.38
#